data_AF-A0A449A5J9-F1
#
_entry.id   AF-A0A449A5J9-F1
#
_cell.length_a   1.000
_cell.length_b   1.000
_cell.length_c   1.000
_cell.angle_alpha   90.00
_cell.angle_beta   90.00
_cell.angle_gamma   90.00
#
_symmetry.space_group_name_H-M   'P 1'
#
loop_
_entity.id
_entity.type
_entity.pdbx_description
1 polymer ?
#
loop_
_entity_poly.entity_id
_entity_poly.type
_entity_poly.pdbx_seq_one_letter_code
_entity_poly.pdbx_strand_id
1 'polypeptide(L)'
;MPMTTKFFNLEQKQNKKFLIFGIFVFITTLLGIIKNIVMYQPFIIESQTLDIDILFGRASSIFYFTYQTNFLLSIALIVVALRPNSMSARQFLFGSTSLITITFLVYWTLIGPFNSWNNFWHSIVSITTHLINPLIGFYALYLIKNKLIVNKRVILIASFYFFSYFIFQALIYSSTFKEWNYIAPDGKEIKFYDGISIYEFSNYSKPFLYKEKYMPLVIVLDLILFVLAIVFPLLISLFWKKVYKIKIQKKKFALLNKK
;
A
#
# COMPACT_ATOMS: atom_id res chain seq x y z
N MET A 1 11.29 7.87 44.19
CA MET A 1 12.22 7.33 43.17
C MET A 1 11.70 7.71 41.79
N PRO A 2 12.44 8.46 40.97
CA PRO A 2 12.06 8.69 39.59
C PRO A 2 12.26 7.36 38.84
N MET A 3 11.17 6.75 38.37
CA MET A 3 11.27 5.71 37.34
C MET A 3 11.87 6.38 36.12
N THR A 4 13.17 6.17 35.89
CA THR A 4 13.79 6.43 34.61
C THR A 4 13.07 5.55 33.61
N THR A 5 12.09 6.12 32.90
CA THR A 5 11.41 5.47 31.79
C THR A 5 12.47 5.26 30.71
N LYS A 6 13.16 4.11 30.75
CA LYS A 6 14.09 3.73 29.69
C LYS A 6 13.36 3.90 28.37
N PHE A 7 13.88 4.79 27.53
CA PHE A 7 13.28 5.11 26.24
C PHE A 7 13.17 3.87 25.35
N PHE A 8 14.04 2.87 25.58
CA PHE A 8 14.06 1.55 24.98
C PHE A 8 13.88 0.48 26.04
N ASN A 9 12.83 -0.34 25.92
CA ASN A 9 12.64 -1.53 26.76
C ASN A 9 12.49 -2.77 25.88
N LEU A 10 13.63 -3.31 25.43
CA LEU A 10 13.69 -4.55 24.65
C LEU A 10 13.71 -5.81 25.53
N GLU A 11 13.64 -5.69 26.86
CA GLU A 11 13.63 -6.85 27.76
C GLU A 11 12.33 -7.66 27.60
N GLN A 12 11.23 -6.99 27.24
CA GLN A 12 9.96 -7.66 26.95
C GLN A 12 10.02 -8.45 25.63
N LYS A 13 9.73 -9.76 25.70
CA LYS A 13 9.67 -10.68 24.55
C LYS A 13 8.79 -10.17 23.40
N GLN A 14 7.70 -9.45 23.71
CA GLN A 14 6.81 -8.85 22.71
C GLN A 14 7.53 -7.77 21.87
N ASN A 15 8.35 -6.92 22.49
CA ASN A 15 9.03 -5.84 21.79
C ASN A 15 10.16 -6.38 20.90
N LYS A 16 10.87 -7.42 21.34
CA LYS A 16 11.84 -8.14 20.51
C LYS A 16 11.18 -8.73 19.25
N LYS A 17 10.00 -9.33 19.38
CA LYS A 17 9.24 -9.85 18.23
C LYS A 17 8.91 -8.75 17.22
N PHE A 18 8.44 -7.59 17.69
CA PHE A 18 8.16 -6.47 16.80
C PHE A 18 9.40 -5.93 16.11
N LEU A 19 10.54 -5.88 16.81
CA LEU A 19 11.80 -5.46 16.20
C LEU A 19 12.24 -6.44 15.09
N ILE A 20 12.21 -7.75 15.39
CA ILE A 20 12.55 -8.80 14.42
C ILE A 20 11.63 -8.75 13.21
N PHE A 21 10.31 -8.66 13.43
CA PHE A 21 9.33 -8.51 12.35
C PHE A 21 9.56 -7.25 11.52
N GLY A 22 9.82 -6.11 12.17
CA GLY A 22 10.10 -4.86 11.49
C GLY A 22 11.35 -4.93 10.61
N ILE A 23 12.44 -5.50 11.12
CA ILE A 23 13.69 -5.72 10.38
C ILE A 23 13.47 -6.70 9.23
N PHE A 24 12.74 -7.80 9.46
CA PHE A 24 12.42 -8.77 8.41
C PHE A 24 11.63 -8.12 7.26
N VAL A 25 10.56 -7.39 7.57
CA VAL A 25 9.77 -6.67 6.55
C VAL A 25 10.64 -5.63 5.85
N PHE A 26 11.52 -4.91 6.57
CA PHE A 26 12.44 -3.94 5.96
C PHE A 26 13.35 -4.60 4.92
N ILE A 27 14.06 -5.65 5.32
CA ILE A 27 15.05 -6.34 4.47
C ILE A 27 14.36 -6.95 3.26
N THR A 28 13.24 -7.65 3.44
CA THR A 28 12.52 -8.26 2.31
C THR A 28 11.99 -7.23 1.31
N THR A 29 11.50 -6.09 1.81
CA THR A 29 11.05 -4.96 0.96
C THR A 29 12.21 -4.35 0.20
N LEU A 30 13.33 -4.09 0.88
CA LEU A 30 14.53 -3.51 0.28
C LEU A 30 15.14 -4.45 -0.79
N LEU A 31 15.22 -5.74 -0.50
CA LEU A 31 15.68 -6.75 -1.47
C LEU A 31 14.78 -6.80 -2.70
N GLY A 32 13.46 -6.66 -2.54
CA GLY A 32 12.53 -6.58 -3.67
C GLY A 32 12.78 -5.36 -4.55
N ILE A 33 13.04 -4.19 -3.95
CA ILE A 33 13.38 -2.96 -4.69
C ILE A 33 14.73 -3.08 -5.39
N ILE A 34 15.76 -3.56 -4.68
CA ILE A 34 17.09 -3.76 -5.26
C ILE A 34 17.02 -4.75 -6.42
N LYS A 35 16.28 -5.86 -6.26
CA LYS A 35 16.05 -6.81 -7.35
C LYS A 35 15.44 -6.12 -8.57
N ASN A 36 14.38 -5.32 -8.39
CA ASN A 36 13.76 -4.61 -9.51
C ASN A 36 14.72 -3.62 -10.17
N ILE A 37 15.53 -2.89 -9.39
CA ILE A 37 16.56 -1.98 -9.91
C ILE A 37 17.62 -2.73 -10.73
N VAL A 38 18.13 -3.85 -10.22
CA VAL A 38 19.23 -4.63 -10.81
C VAL A 38 18.77 -5.42 -12.03
N MET A 39 17.58 -6.02 -11.95
CA MET A 39 17.01 -6.86 -13.00
C MET A 39 16.24 -6.05 -14.06
N TYR A 40 16.11 -4.73 -13.88
CA TYR A 40 15.44 -3.85 -14.82
C TYR A 40 16.05 -3.98 -16.21
N GLN A 41 15.20 -4.35 -17.17
CA GLN A 41 15.49 -4.23 -18.59
C GLN A 41 14.83 -2.95 -19.10
N PRO A 42 15.46 -2.20 -20.02
CA PRO A 42 14.84 -1.03 -20.64
C PRO A 42 13.45 -1.41 -21.17
N PHE A 43 12.42 -0.69 -20.72
CA PHE A 43 11.06 -0.97 -21.15
C PHE A 43 10.93 -0.75 -22.66
N ILE A 44 10.51 -1.78 -23.37
CA ILE A 44 10.09 -1.70 -24.77
C ILE A 44 8.56 -1.76 -24.74
N ILE A 45 7.91 -0.79 -25.39
CA ILE A 45 6.45 -0.85 -25.56
C ILE A 45 6.17 -2.00 -26.52
N GLU A 46 5.82 -3.16 -26.00
CA GLU A 46 5.51 -4.36 -26.80
C GLU A 46 3.99 -4.60 -26.93
N SER A 47 3.19 -3.81 -26.23
CA SER A 47 1.74 -3.90 -26.25
C SER A 47 1.09 -2.53 -25.96
N GLN A 48 -0.24 -2.47 -26.04
CA GLN A 48 -1.03 -1.28 -25.71
C GLN A 48 -1.19 -1.03 -24.20
N THR A 49 -0.22 -1.45 -23.39
CA THR A 49 -0.15 -1.18 -21.95
C THR A 49 1.09 -0.35 -21.64
N LEU A 50 0.89 0.73 -20.90
CA LEU A 50 1.93 1.68 -20.55
C LEU A 50 2.17 1.64 -19.05
N ASP A 51 3.31 1.09 -18.65
CA ASP A 51 3.72 0.94 -17.26
C ASP A 51 4.53 2.16 -16.78
N ILE A 52 4.49 2.41 -15.47
CA ILE A 52 5.30 3.40 -14.77
C ILE A 52 6.82 3.25 -15.01
N ASP A 53 7.27 2.06 -15.39
CA ASP A 53 8.66 1.79 -15.83
C ASP A 53 9.11 2.73 -16.97
N ILE A 54 8.20 3.17 -17.86
CA ILE A 54 8.52 4.12 -18.93
C ILE A 54 9.00 5.46 -18.38
N LEU A 55 8.42 5.91 -17.26
CA LEU A 55 8.68 7.24 -16.70
C LEU A 55 9.86 7.24 -15.71
N PHE A 56 9.95 6.22 -14.86
CA PHE A 56 10.92 6.19 -13.76
C PHE A 56 12.00 5.12 -13.91
N GLY A 57 11.92 4.27 -14.93
CA GLY A 57 12.87 3.18 -15.17
C GLY A 57 13.13 2.36 -13.92
N ARG A 58 14.39 2.22 -13.53
CA ARG A 58 14.83 1.46 -12.36
C ARG A 58 14.17 1.88 -11.05
N ALA A 59 13.74 3.14 -10.92
CA ALA A 59 13.14 3.67 -9.70
C ALA A 59 11.63 3.39 -9.58
N SER A 60 10.99 2.84 -10.62
CA SER A 60 9.54 2.59 -10.68
C SER A 60 9.02 1.84 -9.45
N SER A 61 9.74 0.81 -8.99
CA SER A 61 9.40 -0.01 -7.83
C SER A 61 9.05 0.79 -6.57
N ILE A 62 9.66 1.97 -6.36
CA ILE A 62 9.42 2.83 -5.19
C ILE A 62 8.02 3.48 -5.25
N PHE A 63 7.46 3.66 -6.45
CA PHE A 63 6.17 4.28 -6.68
C PHE A 63 4.99 3.30 -6.56
N TYR A 64 5.25 2.00 -6.47
CA TYR A 64 4.20 1.02 -6.21
C TYR A 64 3.75 1.10 -4.74
N PHE A 65 2.44 1.17 -4.54
CA PHE A 65 1.80 1.21 -3.21
C PHE A 65 2.22 0.04 -2.32
N THR A 66 2.46 -1.13 -2.92
CA THR A 66 2.98 -2.31 -2.24
C THR A 66 4.26 -2.00 -1.45
N TYR A 67 5.28 -1.43 -2.11
CA TYR A 67 6.56 -1.17 -1.44
C TYR A 67 6.44 -0.05 -0.41
N GLN A 68 5.66 0.99 -0.70
CA GLN A 68 5.39 2.08 0.24
C GLN A 68 4.72 1.58 1.53
N THR A 69 3.67 0.77 1.41
CA THR A 69 2.96 0.22 2.57
C THR A 69 3.77 -0.82 3.34
N ASN A 70 4.59 -1.60 2.66
CA ASN A 70 5.54 -2.51 3.32
C ASN A 70 6.57 -1.74 4.15
N PHE A 71 7.14 -0.64 3.63
CA PHE A 71 8.01 0.23 4.41
C PHE A 71 7.28 0.87 5.59
N LEU A 72 6.08 1.41 5.39
CA LEU A 72 5.28 1.99 6.47
C LEU A 72 4.98 0.97 7.58
N LEU A 73 4.71 -0.29 7.22
CA LEU A 73 4.54 -1.38 8.18
C LEU A 73 5.84 -1.67 8.93
N SER A 74 6.96 -1.84 8.22
CA SER A 74 8.27 -2.09 8.83
C SER A 74 8.64 -0.99 9.84
N ILE A 75 8.54 0.28 9.44
CA ILE A 75 8.85 1.41 10.30
C ILE A 75 7.91 1.42 11.51
N ALA A 76 6.61 1.16 11.32
CA ALA A 76 5.67 1.11 12.43
C ALA A 76 5.99 0.00 13.44
N LEU A 77 6.37 -1.19 12.97
CA LEU A 77 6.80 -2.30 13.83
C LEU A 77 8.04 -1.93 14.64
N ILE A 78 9.05 -1.34 14.00
CA ILE A 78 10.27 -0.86 14.67
C ILE A 78 9.91 0.22 15.69
N VAL A 79 9.11 1.22 15.32
CA VAL A 79 8.72 2.31 16.22
C VAL A 79 7.94 1.79 17.44
N VAL A 80 7.04 0.81 17.26
CA VAL A 80 6.34 0.17 18.40
C VAL A 80 7.31 -0.64 19.26
N ALA A 81 8.25 -1.36 18.67
CA ALA A 81 9.27 -2.11 19.42
C ALA A 81 10.13 -1.20 20.30
N LEU A 82 10.54 -0.06 19.75
CA LEU A 82 11.39 0.92 20.43
C LEU A 82 10.60 1.77 21.43
N ARG A 83 9.33 2.09 21.15
CA ARG A 83 8.47 2.93 22.00
C ARG A 83 7.18 2.19 22.42
N PRO A 84 7.29 1.08 23.17
CA PRO A 84 6.17 0.17 23.43
C PRO A 84 5.03 0.79 24.23
N ASN A 85 5.31 1.84 25.02
CA ASN A 85 4.32 2.56 25.81
C ASN A 85 3.66 3.74 25.08
N SER A 86 4.15 4.10 23.89
CA SER A 86 3.61 5.23 23.12
C SER A 86 2.31 4.85 22.42
N MET A 87 1.23 5.56 22.75
CA MET A 87 -0.05 5.41 22.06
C MET A 87 0.05 5.85 20.59
N SER A 88 0.88 6.84 20.28
CA SER A 88 1.12 7.28 18.89
C SER A 88 1.82 6.19 18.08
N ALA A 89 2.80 5.47 18.65
CA ALA A 89 3.45 4.35 17.98
C ALA A 89 2.45 3.22 17.66
N ARG A 90 1.63 2.84 18.64
CA ARG A 90 0.59 1.80 18.46
C ARG A 90 -0.47 2.21 17.43
N GLN A 91 -0.86 3.48 17.43
CA GLN A 91 -1.77 4.05 16.44
C GLN A 91 -1.14 4.09 15.04
N PHE A 92 0.16 4.39 14.93
CA PHE A 92 0.86 4.32 13.66
C PHE A 92 0.86 2.90 13.10
N LEU A 93 1.12 1.88 13.94
CA LEU A 93 0.98 0.47 13.53
C LEU A 93 -0.44 0.16 13.05
N PHE A 94 -1.49 0.61 13.74
CA PHE A 94 -2.87 0.43 13.27
C PHE A 94 -3.12 1.05 11.88
N GLY A 95 -2.61 2.27 11.65
CA GLY A 95 -2.70 2.95 10.36
C GLY A 95 -1.96 2.17 9.26
N SER A 96 -0.70 1.80 9.50
CA SER A 96 0.10 1.00 8.57
C SER A 96 -0.53 -0.38 8.30
N THR A 97 -1.09 -1.04 9.32
CA THR A 97 -1.83 -2.30 9.15
C THR A 97 -3.08 -2.10 8.29
N SER A 98 -3.78 -0.98 8.41
CA SER A 98 -4.92 -0.67 7.54
C SER A 98 -4.46 -0.51 6.09
N LEU A 99 -3.38 0.23 5.84
CA LEU A 99 -2.85 0.43 4.48
C LEU A 99 -2.32 -0.87 3.84
N ILE A 100 -1.53 -1.67 4.57
CA ILE A 100 -1.00 -2.94 4.04
C ILE A 100 -2.12 -3.98 3.78
N THR A 101 -3.28 -3.84 4.43
CA THR A 101 -4.46 -4.67 4.11
C THR A 101 -4.99 -4.37 2.72
N ILE A 102 -4.94 -3.11 2.28
CA ILE A 102 -5.34 -2.74 0.92
C ILE A 102 -4.41 -3.43 -0.09
N THR A 103 -3.10 -3.38 0.15
CA THR A 103 -2.11 -4.13 -0.66
C THR A 103 -2.43 -5.62 -0.72
N PHE A 104 -2.71 -6.24 0.43
CA PHE A 104 -3.10 -7.65 0.49
C PHE A 104 -4.35 -7.94 -0.36
N LEU A 105 -5.43 -7.18 -0.18
CA LEU A 105 -6.68 -7.41 -0.88
C LEU A 105 -6.56 -7.15 -2.38
N VAL A 106 -6.03 -5.99 -2.78
CA VAL A 106 -5.87 -5.62 -4.19
C VAL A 106 -4.98 -6.62 -4.91
N TYR A 107 -3.86 -7.01 -4.30
CA TYR A 107 -2.99 -8.01 -4.93
C TYR A 107 -3.73 -9.33 -5.12
N TRP A 108 -4.30 -9.93 -4.07
CA TRP A 108 -4.88 -11.27 -4.18
C TRP A 108 -6.20 -11.31 -4.96
N THR A 109 -6.87 -10.18 -5.16
CA THR A 109 -8.12 -10.12 -5.94
C THR A 109 -7.92 -9.67 -7.39
N LEU A 110 -6.97 -8.76 -7.66
CA LEU A 110 -6.84 -8.11 -8.98
C LEU A 110 -5.52 -8.37 -9.69
N ILE A 111 -4.44 -8.73 -8.99
CA ILE A 111 -3.10 -8.91 -9.59
C ILE A 111 -2.68 -10.39 -9.58
N GLY A 112 -2.67 -11.01 -8.41
CA GLY A 112 -2.19 -12.37 -8.18
C GLY A 112 -2.79 -13.45 -9.07
N PRO A 113 -4.10 -13.43 -9.40
CA PRO A 113 -4.68 -14.40 -10.33
C PRO A 113 -4.09 -14.38 -11.74
N PHE A 114 -3.53 -13.25 -12.17
CA PHE A 114 -2.95 -13.08 -13.51
C PHE A 114 -1.42 -13.20 -13.51
N ASN A 115 -0.79 -13.38 -12.35
CA ASN A 115 0.66 -13.53 -12.25
C ASN A 115 1.14 -14.91 -12.68
N SER A 116 2.31 -14.96 -13.33
CA SER A 116 3.00 -16.22 -13.62
C SER A 116 3.70 -16.75 -12.37
N TRP A 117 3.25 -17.92 -11.92
CA TRP A 117 3.78 -18.61 -10.73
C TRP A 117 4.91 -19.59 -11.04
N ASN A 118 5.31 -19.69 -12.32
CA ASN A 118 6.31 -20.66 -12.79
C ASN A 118 7.74 -20.30 -12.37
N ASN A 119 8.01 -19.02 -12.08
CA ASN A 119 9.33 -18.58 -11.61
C ASN A 119 9.39 -18.61 -10.08
N PHE A 120 10.12 -19.57 -9.52
CA PHE A 120 10.26 -19.76 -8.07
C PHE A 120 10.67 -18.48 -7.32
N TRP A 121 11.66 -17.76 -7.83
CA TRP A 121 12.15 -16.52 -7.18
C TRP A 121 11.14 -15.38 -7.25
N HIS A 122 10.40 -15.27 -8.37
CA HIS A 122 9.30 -14.32 -8.48
C HIS A 122 8.18 -14.65 -7.47
N SER A 123 7.80 -15.92 -7.40
CA SER A 123 6.78 -16.41 -6.48
C SER A 123 7.13 -16.16 -5.02
N ILE A 124 8.37 -16.42 -4.59
CA ILE A 124 8.83 -16.14 -3.22
C ILE A 124 8.72 -14.66 -2.89
N VAL A 125 9.26 -13.79 -3.76
CA VAL A 125 9.23 -12.34 -3.52
C VAL A 125 7.78 -11.88 -3.41
N SER A 126 6.93 -12.31 -4.33
CA SER A 126 5.53 -11.91 -4.36
C SER A 126 4.73 -12.41 -3.15
N ILE A 127 4.90 -13.67 -2.76
CA ILE A 127 4.29 -14.22 -1.54
C ILE A 127 4.78 -13.44 -0.31
N THR A 128 6.06 -13.10 -0.25
CA THR A 128 6.61 -12.37 0.90
C THR A 128 6.01 -10.97 1.01
N THR A 129 5.99 -10.20 -0.07
CA THR A 129 5.55 -8.80 -0.07
C THR A 129 4.04 -8.63 -0.01
N HIS A 130 3.27 -9.58 -0.56
CA HIS A 130 1.82 -9.48 -0.67
C HIS A 130 1.03 -10.42 0.25
N LEU A 131 1.67 -11.35 0.95
CA LEU A 131 1.02 -12.23 1.93
C LEU A 131 1.74 -12.20 3.28
N ILE A 132 3.02 -12.59 3.34
CA ILE A 132 3.74 -12.75 4.63
C ILE A 132 3.81 -11.41 5.39
N ASN A 133 4.24 -10.33 4.72
CA ASN A 133 4.36 -9.03 5.36
C ASN A 133 3.01 -8.48 5.86
N PRO A 134 1.91 -8.50 5.06
CA PRO A 134 0.57 -8.19 5.59
C PRO A 134 0.17 -9.04 6.80
N LEU A 135 0.38 -10.37 6.76
CA LEU A 135 0.05 -11.27 7.87
C LEU A 135 0.83 -10.93 9.15
N ILE A 136 2.10 -10.55 9.03
CA ILE A 136 2.90 -10.03 10.14
C ILE A 136 2.23 -8.79 10.74
N GLY A 137 1.75 -7.86 9.90
CA GLY A 137 1.03 -6.67 10.35
C GLY A 137 -0.28 -6.99 11.07
N PHE A 138 -1.05 -7.96 10.59
CA PHE A 138 -2.30 -8.40 11.23
C PHE A 138 -2.00 -9.02 12.59
N TYR A 139 -1.04 -9.94 12.64
CA TYR A 139 -0.63 -10.59 13.87
C TYR A 139 -0.04 -9.60 14.89
N ALA A 140 0.78 -8.66 14.45
CA ALA A 140 1.34 -7.64 15.33
C ALA A 140 0.25 -6.74 15.93
N LEU A 141 -0.73 -6.34 15.12
CA LEU A 141 -1.89 -5.58 15.59
C LEU A 141 -2.71 -6.40 16.60
N TYR A 142 -2.93 -7.69 16.35
CA TYR A 142 -3.59 -8.59 17.29
C TYR A 142 -2.89 -8.63 18.66
N LEU A 143 -1.56 -8.68 18.68
CA LEU A 143 -0.77 -8.72 19.92
C LEU A 143 -0.90 -7.44 20.78
N ILE A 144 -1.23 -6.29 20.19
CA ILE A 144 -1.40 -5.02 20.92
C ILE A 144 -2.85 -4.55 21.06
N LYS A 145 -3.82 -5.26 20.48
CA LYS A 145 -5.22 -4.80 20.35
C LYS A 145 -5.84 -4.32 21.67
N ASN A 146 -5.56 -5.01 22.78
CA ASN A 146 -6.14 -4.70 24.09
C ASN A 146 -5.57 -3.40 24.69
N LYS A 147 -4.39 -2.97 24.24
CA LYS A 147 -3.68 -1.78 24.73
C LYS A 147 -3.79 -0.58 23.77
N LEU A 148 -4.52 -0.75 22.67
CA LEU A 148 -4.66 0.23 21.61
C LEU A 148 -5.98 1.00 21.74
N ILE A 149 -5.89 2.33 21.65
CA ILE A 149 -7.04 3.22 21.52
C ILE A 149 -6.79 4.06 20.26
N VAL A 150 -7.70 3.99 19.29
CA VAL A 150 -7.55 4.65 17.99
C VAL A 150 -8.26 5.99 17.98
N ASN A 151 -7.54 7.04 17.62
CA ASN A 151 -8.12 8.33 17.28
C ASN A 151 -8.68 8.30 15.84
N LYS A 152 -9.84 8.92 15.62
CA LYS A 152 -10.41 9.11 14.28
C LYS A 152 -9.42 9.76 13.30
N ARG A 153 -8.50 10.61 13.80
CA ARG A 153 -7.43 11.22 12.99
C ARG A 153 -6.56 10.19 12.28
N VAL A 154 -6.24 9.07 12.92
CA VAL A 154 -5.38 8.02 12.32
C VAL A 154 -6.08 7.36 11.13
N ILE A 155 -7.38 7.10 11.28
CA ILE A 155 -8.23 6.56 10.21
C ILE A 155 -8.27 7.53 9.01
N LEU A 156 -8.45 8.82 9.30
CA LEU A 156 -8.45 9.86 8.28
C LEU A 156 -7.09 10.02 7.60
N ILE A 157 -5.98 9.96 8.35
CA ILE A 157 -4.62 10.04 7.78
C ILE A 157 -4.35 8.86 6.84
N ALA A 158 -4.69 7.62 7.25
CA ALA A 158 -4.55 6.46 6.37
C ALA A 158 -5.41 6.62 5.09
N SER A 159 -6.64 7.11 5.24
CA SER A 159 -7.52 7.35 4.09
C SER A 159 -6.99 8.44 3.18
N PHE A 160 -6.49 9.54 3.75
CA PHE A 160 -5.89 10.62 3.01
C PHE A 160 -4.62 10.17 2.28
N TYR A 161 -3.80 9.31 2.89
CA TYR A 161 -2.61 8.75 2.24
C TYR A 161 -2.98 7.93 1.00
N PHE A 162 -3.96 7.01 1.12
CA PHE A 162 -4.43 6.22 -0.02
C PHE A 162 -5.08 7.09 -1.10
N PHE A 163 -5.90 8.06 -0.72
CA PHE A 163 -6.51 9.00 -1.65
C PHE A 163 -5.45 9.86 -2.37
N SER A 164 -4.43 10.34 -1.65
CA SER A 164 -3.32 11.10 -2.24
C SER A 164 -2.54 10.25 -3.24
N TYR A 165 -2.35 8.96 -2.95
CA TYR A 165 -1.75 8.02 -3.88
C TYR A 165 -2.61 7.78 -5.13
N PHE A 166 -3.94 7.74 -4.98
CA PHE A 166 -4.86 7.69 -6.11
C PHE A 166 -4.79 8.96 -6.98
N ILE A 167 -4.79 10.16 -6.36
CA ILE A 167 -4.61 11.42 -7.08
C ILE A 167 -3.26 11.47 -7.79
N PHE A 168 -2.19 10.98 -7.16
CA PHE A 168 -0.88 10.87 -7.80
C PHE A 168 -0.96 10.01 -9.08
N GLN A 169 -1.63 8.85 -9.06
CA GLN A 169 -1.84 8.04 -10.25
C GLN A 169 -2.63 8.79 -11.33
N ALA A 170 -3.69 9.51 -10.97
CA ALA A 170 -4.49 10.31 -11.91
C ALA A 170 -3.65 11.39 -12.60
N LEU A 171 -2.76 12.06 -11.84
CA LEU A 171 -1.87 13.08 -12.36
C LEU A 171 -0.82 12.49 -13.31
N ILE A 172 -0.22 11.34 -12.97
CA ILE A 172 0.72 10.65 -13.86
C ILE A 172 0.01 10.26 -15.16
N TYR A 173 -1.16 9.65 -15.07
CA TYR A 173 -1.93 9.25 -16.24
C TYR A 173 -2.26 10.45 -17.13
N SER A 174 -2.85 11.50 -16.56
CA SER A 174 -3.31 12.67 -17.31
C SER A 174 -2.14 13.46 -17.92
N SER A 175 -1.01 13.56 -17.22
CA SER A 175 0.18 14.27 -17.72
C SER A 175 0.94 13.51 -18.81
N THR A 176 0.71 12.20 -18.92
CA THR A 176 1.35 11.33 -19.91
C THR A 176 0.38 10.85 -21.00
N PHE A 177 -0.87 11.30 -20.96
CA PHE A 177 -1.88 10.95 -21.95
C PHE A 177 -1.56 11.58 -23.30
N LYS A 178 -1.21 10.75 -24.28
CA LYS A 178 -0.84 11.17 -25.64
C LYS A 178 -0.98 10.00 -26.63
N GLU A 179 -0.68 10.26 -27.90
CA GLU A 179 -0.46 9.19 -28.87
C GLU A 179 0.87 8.49 -28.58
N TRP A 180 0.80 7.16 -28.49
CA TRP A 180 1.92 6.25 -28.36
C TRP A 180 1.94 5.30 -29.56
N ASN A 181 3.12 4.77 -29.87
CA ASN A 181 3.31 3.84 -30.95
C ASN A 181 4.17 2.66 -30.50
N TYR A 182 3.89 1.49 -31.06
CA TYR A 182 4.79 0.36 -30.98
C TYR A 182 4.84 -0.43 -32.28
N ILE A 183 5.92 -1.18 -32.46
CA ILE A 183 6.11 -2.06 -33.62
C ILE A 183 5.62 -3.45 -33.22
N ALA A 184 4.55 -3.91 -33.86
CA ALA A 184 4.03 -5.24 -33.66
C ALA A 184 5.00 -6.32 -34.21
N PRO A 185 4.86 -7.59 -33.80
CA PRO A 185 5.72 -8.67 -34.30
C PRO A 185 5.72 -8.84 -35.83
N ASP A 186 4.66 -8.40 -36.51
CA ASP A 186 4.56 -8.39 -37.98
C ASP A 186 5.21 -7.16 -38.64
N GLY A 187 5.92 -6.33 -37.86
CA GLY A 187 6.62 -5.13 -38.32
C GLY A 187 5.73 -3.90 -38.49
N LYS A 188 4.42 -3.99 -38.22
CA LYS A 188 3.51 -2.85 -38.37
C LYS A 188 3.60 -1.91 -37.17
N GLU A 189 3.63 -0.63 -37.45
CA GLU A 189 3.47 0.40 -36.43
C GLU A 189 1.99 0.50 -36.01
N ILE A 190 1.72 0.28 -34.73
CA ILE A 190 0.39 0.43 -34.14
C ILE A 190 0.41 1.68 -33.27
N LYS A 191 -0.45 2.63 -33.63
CA LYS A 191 -0.67 3.88 -32.88
C LYS A 191 -1.89 3.76 -31.98
N PHE A 192 -1.79 4.27 -30.75
CA PHE A 192 -2.88 4.25 -29.77
C PHE A 192 -2.78 5.45 -28.82
N TYR A 193 -3.92 5.89 -28.28
CA TYR A 193 -3.98 6.95 -27.28
C TYR A 193 -4.16 6.34 -25.90
N ASP A 194 -3.24 6.62 -24.98
CA ASP A 194 -3.33 6.18 -23.59
C ASP A 194 -2.38 7.01 -22.70
N GLY A 195 -2.50 6.84 -21.39
CA GLY A 195 -1.61 7.39 -20.37
C GLY A 195 -0.89 6.29 -19.59
N ILE A 196 0.26 6.65 -19.00
CA ILE A 196 1.03 5.75 -18.14
C ILE A 196 0.25 5.48 -16.85
N SER A 197 0.12 4.20 -16.50
CA SER A 197 -0.57 3.75 -15.29
C SER A 197 0.42 2.99 -14.39
N ILE A 198 0.29 3.13 -13.06
CA ILE A 198 1.12 2.37 -12.11
C ILE A 198 0.63 0.93 -12.01
N TYR A 199 -0.67 0.74 -12.10
CA TYR A 199 -1.29 -0.58 -12.15
C TYR A 199 -2.20 -0.64 -13.37
N GLU A 200 -2.17 -1.76 -14.09
CA GLU A 200 -3.00 -1.92 -15.28
C GLU A 200 -4.51 -1.82 -14.95
N PHE A 201 -4.95 -2.33 -13.80
CA PHE A 201 -6.36 -2.24 -13.37
C PHE A 201 -6.80 -0.81 -13.03
N SER A 202 -5.87 0.13 -12.83
CA SER A 202 -6.16 1.55 -12.56
C SER A 202 -5.94 2.45 -13.78
N ASN A 203 -5.82 1.87 -14.97
CA ASN A 203 -5.79 2.63 -16.22
C ASN A 203 -7.16 3.25 -16.51
N TYR A 204 -7.22 4.58 -16.68
CA TYR A 204 -8.48 5.32 -16.88
C TYR A 204 -9.12 5.14 -18.27
N SER A 205 -8.36 4.68 -19.27
CA SER A 205 -8.94 4.26 -20.56
C SER A 205 -9.48 2.82 -20.52
N LYS A 206 -9.04 2.01 -19.55
CA LYS A 206 -9.36 0.58 -19.42
C LYS A 206 -9.55 0.19 -17.94
N PRO A 207 -10.46 0.85 -17.19
CA PRO A 207 -10.58 0.64 -15.75
C PRO A 207 -10.96 -0.80 -15.43
N PHE A 208 -10.39 -1.36 -14.36
CA PHE A 208 -10.53 -2.78 -13.99
C PHE A 208 -10.21 -3.76 -15.14
N LEU A 209 -9.28 -3.40 -16.03
CA LEU A 209 -8.90 -4.21 -17.20
C LEU A 209 -10.04 -4.37 -18.23
N TYR A 210 -11.02 -3.47 -18.23
CA TYR A 210 -12.09 -3.47 -19.22
C TYR A 210 -11.52 -3.20 -20.62
N LYS A 211 -11.66 -4.17 -21.53
CA LYS A 211 -11.01 -4.16 -22.85
C LYS A 211 -11.78 -3.40 -23.93
N GLU A 212 -13.10 -3.25 -23.75
CA GLU A 212 -13.96 -2.62 -24.74
C GLU A 212 -13.93 -1.08 -24.60
N LYS A 213 -14.29 -0.38 -25.68
CA LYS A 213 -14.25 1.09 -25.73
C LYS A 213 -15.63 1.75 -25.55
N TYR A 214 -16.54 1.11 -24.82
CA TYR A 214 -17.87 1.70 -24.57
C TYR A 214 -17.78 2.82 -23.53
N MET A 215 -17.62 4.05 -24.02
CA MET A 215 -17.33 5.25 -23.23
C MET A 215 -18.22 5.44 -21.99
N PRO A 216 -19.57 5.26 -22.05
CA PRO A 216 -20.40 5.43 -20.86
C PRO A 216 -20.03 4.48 -19.72
N LEU A 217 -19.65 3.23 -20.02
CA LEU A 217 -19.24 2.28 -18.99
C LEU A 217 -17.86 2.60 -18.43
N VAL A 218 -16.91 3.05 -19.26
CA VAL A 218 -15.59 3.51 -18.80
C VAL A 218 -15.74 4.63 -17.77
N ILE A 219 -16.57 5.64 -18.07
CA ILE A 219 -16.86 6.76 -17.14
C ILE A 219 -17.43 6.24 -15.82
N VAL A 220 -18.38 5.31 -15.86
CA VAL A 220 -18.98 4.73 -14.64
C VAL A 220 -17.94 3.95 -13.82
N LEU A 221 -17.08 3.17 -14.47
CA LEU A 221 -16.03 2.40 -13.79
C LEU A 221 -14.98 3.31 -13.15
N ASP A 222 -14.60 4.41 -13.80
CA ASP A 222 -13.70 5.42 -13.22
C ASP A 222 -14.32 6.13 -12.01
N LEU A 223 -15.61 6.46 -12.07
CA LEU A 223 -16.34 7.01 -10.92
C LEU A 223 -16.37 6.01 -9.76
N ILE A 224 -16.51 4.72 -10.04
CA ILE A 224 -16.41 3.67 -9.02
C ILE A 224 -15.00 3.63 -8.42
N LEU A 225 -13.94 3.66 -9.24
CA LEU A 225 -12.55 3.73 -8.76
C LEU A 225 -12.33 4.94 -7.84
N PHE A 226 -12.83 6.11 -8.23
CA PHE A 226 -12.75 7.33 -7.42
C PHE A 226 -13.45 7.19 -6.07
N VAL A 227 -14.68 6.64 -6.05
CA VAL A 227 -15.43 6.40 -4.81
C VAL A 227 -14.72 5.37 -3.93
N LEU A 228 -14.20 4.29 -4.52
CA LEU A 228 -13.43 3.28 -3.79
C LEU A 228 -12.15 3.89 -3.20
N ALA A 229 -11.47 4.80 -3.90
CA ALA A 229 -10.28 5.48 -3.38
C ALA A 229 -10.55 6.23 -2.06
N ILE A 230 -11.77 6.73 -1.85
CA ILE A 230 -12.18 7.43 -0.62
C ILE A 230 -12.69 6.45 0.44
N VAL A 231 -13.58 5.54 0.04
CA VAL A 231 -14.35 4.70 0.97
C VAL A 231 -13.56 3.50 1.44
N PHE A 232 -12.76 2.88 0.57
CA PHE A 232 -12.05 1.63 0.86
C PHE A 232 -11.12 1.72 2.09
N PRO A 233 -10.22 2.72 2.23
CA PRO A 233 -9.35 2.81 3.41
C PRO A 233 -10.14 3.03 4.71
N LEU A 234 -11.26 3.75 4.67
CA LEU A 234 -12.15 3.94 5.82
C LEU A 234 -12.76 2.60 6.25
N LEU A 235 -13.30 1.83 5.30
CA LEU A 235 -13.90 0.53 5.56
C LEU A 235 -12.87 -0.45 6.14
N ILE A 236 -11.64 -0.45 5.63
CA ILE A 236 -10.56 -1.32 6.14
C ILE A 236 -10.16 -0.97 7.57
N SER A 237 -10.01 0.31 7.90
CA SER A 237 -9.76 0.72 9.29
C SER A 237 -10.92 0.36 10.21
N LEU A 238 -12.17 0.53 9.77
CA LEU A 238 -13.36 0.15 10.53
C LEU A 238 -13.47 -1.37 10.70
N PHE A 239 -13.08 -2.15 9.69
CA PHE A 239 -13.00 -3.60 9.73
C PHE A 239 -12.06 -4.05 10.85
N TRP A 240 -10.82 -3.56 10.88
CA TRP A 240 -9.87 -3.93 11.95
C TRP A 240 -10.34 -3.50 13.33
N LYS A 241 -10.93 -2.30 13.43
CA LYS A 241 -11.54 -1.83 14.67
C LYS A 241 -12.63 -2.80 15.16
N LYS A 242 -13.48 -3.31 14.26
CA LYS A 242 -14.54 -4.28 14.58
C LYS A 242 -13.97 -5.65 14.94
N VAL A 243 -13.12 -6.23 14.08
CA VAL A 243 -12.55 -7.59 14.24
C VAL A 243 -11.73 -7.71 15.53
N TYR A 244 -10.89 -6.72 15.81
CA TYR A 244 -10.06 -6.73 17.02
C TYR A 244 -10.68 -6.02 18.21
N LYS A 245 -11.93 -5.54 18.09
CA LYS A 245 -12.66 -4.85 19.16
C LYS A 245 -11.87 -3.66 19.75
N ILE A 246 -11.15 -2.93 18.89
CA ILE A 246 -10.29 -1.81 19.30
C ILE A 246 -11.17 -0.62 19.70
N LYS A 247 -10.82 0.04 20.81
CA LYS A 247 -11.57 1.20 21.32
C LYS A 247 -11.26 2.44 20.50
N ILE A 248 -12.27 3.27 20.21
CA ILE A 248 -12.08 4.61 19.62
C ILE A 248 -12.00 5.64 20.74
N GLN A 249 -11.04 6.56 20.64
CA GLN A 249 -10.92 7.69 21.55
C GLN A 249 -12.20 8.54 21.49
N LYS A 250 -12.97 8.59 22.59
CA LYS A 250 -14.07 9.54 22.73
C LYS A 250 -13.45 10.94 22.87
N LYS A 251 -13.90 11.93 22.09
CA LYS A 251 -13.55 13.33 22.36
C LYS A 251 -14.07 13.64 23.77
N LYS A 252 -13.18 13.91 24.73
CA LYS A 252 -13.58 14.73 25.88
C LYS A 252 -13.81 16.12 25.29
N PHE A 253 -15.06 16.56 25.23
CA PHE A 253 -15.34 17.99 25.19
C PHE A 253 -14.72 18.55 26.48
N ALA A 254 -13.51 19.07 26.38
CA ALA A 254 -13.02 19.99 27.39
C ALA A 254 -13.84 21.27 27.20
N LEU A 255 -15.03 21.29 27.79
CA LEU A 255 -15.59 22.53 28.31
C LEU A 255 -14.53 23.03 29.29
N LEU A 256 -13.62 23.85 28.78
CA LEU A 256 -12.87 24.78 29.59
C LEU A 256 -13.95 25.68 30.22
N ASN A 257 -14.44 25.26 31.38
CA ASN A 257 -14.87 26.18 32.41
C ASN A 257 -13.66 27.05 32.74
N LYS A 258 -13.42 28.08 31.93
CA LYS A 258 -12.77 29.29 32.38
C LYS A 258 -13.77 29.95 33.32
N LYS A 259 -13.67 29.63 34.60
CA LYS A 259 -14.02 30.56 35.68
C LYS A 259 -12.71 31.11 36.21
#